data_AF-A0A944K9E0-F1
#
_entry.id   AF-A0A944K9E0-F1
#
_cell.length_a   1.000
_cell.length_b   1.000
_cell.length_c   1.000
_cell.angle_alpha   90.00
_cell.angle_beta   90.00
_cell.angle_gamma   90.00
#
_symmetry.space_group_name_H-M   'P 1'
#
loop_
_entity.id
_entity.type
_entity.pdbx_description
1 polymer ?
#
loop_
_entity_poly.entity_id
_entity_poly.type
_entity_poly.pdbx_seq_one_letter_code
_entity_poly.pdbx_strand_id
1 'polypeptide(L)'
;MPLDAYGVLSGTLHRHFRDQPDTQGRWFHVNLEVDAPAGRYRCAVDVDSKQSSTGVQWKAFTLDASALGPVAALAPGYHDLARTPGSGALDFVRHPALLHRSGCVFVSRPPAWLRAILNRLNPPRPWISGSNLDAARALEPILVPGRAIMVFGEPFNQGLGMHNIHQNQGDPYGSQWWQENGIWQDGATLTRGGDGRLDVFLSKFSSQADRTDDDGHPA
;
A
#
# COMPACT_ATOMS: atom_id res chain seq x y z
N MET A 1 -17.83 -8.77 -4.44
CA MET A 1 -17.69 -7.74 -5.49
C MET A 1 -16.43 -6.97 -5.14
N PRO A 2 -15.69 -6.43 -6.13
CA PRO A 2 -14.61 -5.48 -5.87
C PRO A 2 -15.11 -4.35 -4.94
N LEU A 3 -14.19 -3.62 -4.32
CA LEU A 3 -14.52 -2.59 -3.31
C LEU A 3 -15.68 -1.68 -3.76
N ASP A 4 -16.55 -1.32 -2.82
CA ASP A 4 -17.73 -0.50 -3.11
C ASP A 4 -17.30 0.92 -3.52
N ALA A 5 -16.25 1.43 -2.88
CA ALA A 5 -15.60 2.69 -3.23
C ALA A 5 -14.07 2.57 -3.19
N TYR A 6 -13.39 3.43 -3.94
CA TYR A 6 -11.93 3.47 -3.95
C TYR A 6 -11.42 4.88 -4.20
N GLY A 7 -10.42 5.27 -3.43
CA GLY A 7 -9.83 6.60 -3.57
C GLY A 7 -8.58 6.81 -2.75
N VAL A 8 -8.21 8.08 -2.64
CA VAL A 8 -7.06 8.54 -1.86
C VAL A 8 -7.48 9.66 -0.92
N LEU A 9 -7.11 9.52 0.35
CA LEU A 9 -7.14 10.59 1.33
C LEU A 9 -5.79 11.31 1.31
N SER A 10 -5.79 12.59 0.93
CA SER A 10 -4.66 13.51 1.08
C SER A 10 -4.85 14.37 2.32
N GLY A 11 -3.84 14.46 3.19
CA GLY A 11 -3.97 15.24 4.42
C GLY A 11 -2.67 15.41 5.18
N THR A 12 -2.78 15.76 6.46
CA THR A 12 -1.64 15.87 7.38
C THR A 12 -1.74 14.80 8.45
N LEU A 13 -0.66 14.05 8.68
CA LEU A 13 -0.64 13.05 9.73
C LEU A 13 -0.72 13.73 11.09
N HIS A 14 -1.77 13.45 11.87
CA HIS A 14 -1.89 13.95 13.24
C HIS A 14 -1.10 13.09 14.21
N ARG A 15 -1.37 11.78 14.21
CA ARG A 15 -0.65 10.78 15.02
C ARG A 15 -0.82 9.39 14.42
N HIS A 16 -0.01 8.45 14.90
CA HIS A 16 -0.18 7.03 14.63
C HIS A 16 -0.05 6.24 15.93
N PHE A 17 -0.66 5.06 15.99
CA PHE A 17 -0.55 4.12 17.09
C PHE A 17 -0.90 2.71 16.63
N ARG A 18 -0.34 1.69 17.29
CA ARG A 18 -0.67 0.28 17.03
C ARG A 18 -1.90 -0.11 17.84
N ASP A 19 -2.65 -1.10 17.36
CA ASP A 19 -3.62 -1.80 18.22
C ASP A 19 -2.93 -2.36 19.47
N GLN A 20 -3.59 -2.24 20.62
CA GLN A 20 -3.10 -2.86 21.84
C GLN A 20 -3.42 -4.36 21.82
N PRO A 21 -2.61 -5.24 22.45
CA PRO A 21 -2.80 -6.69 22.41
C PRO A 21 -4.22 -7.17 22.80
N ASP A 22 -4.88 -6.43 23.67
CA ASP A 22 -6.24 -6.66 24.17
C ASP A 22 -7.36 -6.07 23.29
N THR A 23 -7.03 -5.18 22.35
CA THR A 23 -7.96 -4.57 21.39
C THR A 23 -7.80 -5.07 19.96
N GLN A 24 -6.95 -6.09 19.73
CA GLN A 24 -6.73 -6.76 18.44
C GLN A 24 -7.96 -7.53 17.97
N GLY A 25 -9.02 -6.83 17.54
CA GLY A 25 -10.19 -7.40 16.91
C GLY A 25 -9.79 -8.15 15.65
N ARG A 26 -9.45 -9.44 15.77
CA ARG A 26 -9.03 -10.39 14.70
C ARG A 26 -7.91 -9.95 13.73
N TRP A 27 -7.47 -8.70 13.72
CA TRP A 27 -6.48 -8.15 12.81
C TRP A 27 -5.63 -7.12 13.58
N PHE A 28 -4.38 -6.94 13.18
CA PHE A 28 -3.48 -5.98 13.83
C PHE A 28 -3.18 -4.84 12.87
N HIS A 29 -3.55 -3.63 13.27
CA HIS A 29 -3.38 -2.43 12.46
C HIS A 29 -2.38 -1.46 13.07
N VAL A 30 -1.74 -0.70 12.20
CA VAL A 30 -1.23 0.63 12.55
C VAL A 30 -2.31 1.63 12.22
N ASN A 31 -2.92 2.21 13.26
CA ASN A 31 -3.95 3.23 13.12
C ASN A 31 -3.30 4.58 12.87
N LEU A 32 -3.82 5.31 11.88
CA LEU A 32 -3.46 6.68 11.56
C LEU A 32 -4.63 7.60 11.85
N GLU A 33 -4.35 8.76 12.41
CA GLU A 33 -5.26 9.89 12.41
C GLU A 33 -4.74 10.93 11.43
N VAL A 34 -5.54 11.24 10.40
CA VAL A 34 -5.16 12.16 9.33
C VAL A 34 -6.12 13.35 9.33
N ASP A 35 -5.58 14.54 9.48
CA ASP A 35 -6.35 15.79 9.43
C ASP A 35 -6.50 16.23 7.97
N ALA A 36 -7.74 16.47 7.54
CA ALA A 36 -8.14 17.01 6.24
C ALA A 36 -9.31 18.01 6.41
N PRO A 37 -9.74 18.76 5.37
CA PRO A 37 -10.74 19.83 5.53
C PRO A 37 -12.08 19.38 6.13
N ALA A 38 -12.51 18.14 5.87
CA ALA A 38 -13.74 17.57 6.44
C ALA A 38 -13.60 17.17 7.92
N GLY A 39 -12.38 17.14 8.45
CA GLY A 39 -12.09 16.74 9.82
C GLY A 39 -10.99 15.67 9.88
N ARG A 40 -10.97 14.96 11.01
CA ARG A 40 -10.00 13.92 11.28
C ARG A 40 -10.51 12.55 10.82
N TYR A 41 -9.78 11.95 9.90
CA TYR A 41 -10.01 10.61 9.39
C TYR A 41 -9.26 9.59 10.24
N ARG A 42 -9.90 8.44 10.49
CA ARG A 42 -9.28 7.26 11.09
C ARG A 42 -8.92 6.26 9.99
N CYS A 43 -7.65 5.94 9.84
CA CYS A 43 -7.20 5.00 8.83
C CYS A 43 -6.63 3.76 9.53
N ALA A 44 -7.05 2.57 9.13
CA ALA A 44 -6.54 1.31 9.68
C ALA A 44 -5.62 0.64 8.66
N VAL A 45 -4.31 0.75 8.85
CA VAL A 45 -3.33 0.13 7.94
C VAL A 45 -3.09 -1.31 8.33
N ASP A 46 -3.43 -2.23 7.44
CA ASP A 46 -3.29 -3.66 7.63
C ASP A 46 -1.82 -4.08 7.61
N VAL A 47 -1.35 -4.55 8.77
CA VAL A 47 -0.01 -5.11 8.93
C VAL A 47 -0.04 -6.53 9.51
N ASP A 48 -1.22 -7.15 9.62
CA ASP A 48 -1.36 -8.58 9.98
C ASP A 48 -2.74 -9.16 9.69
N SER A 49 -2.81 -10.48 9.73
CA SER A 49 -4.03 -11.23 10.00
C SER A 49 -3.86 -12.13 11.23
N LYS A 50 -4.60 -11.86 12.32
CA LYS A 50 -4.39 -12.59 13.58
C LYS A 50 -4.71 -14.07 13.39
N GLN A 51 -3.78 -14.95 13.77
CA GLN A 51 -3.90 -16.41 13.68
C GLN A 51 -4.08 -16.99 12.28
N SER A 52 -3.83 -16.24 11.21
CA SER A 52 -3.72 -16.90 9.92
C SER A 52 -2.36 -17.61 9.86
N SER A 53 -2.28 -18.75 9.19
CA SER A 53 -1.01 -19.28 8.67
C SER A 53 -0.42 -18.39 7.57
N THR A 54 -0.95 -17.18 7.40
CA THR A 54 -0.84 -16.30 6.26
C THR A 54 -0.12 -15.03 6.72
N GLY A 55 1.20 -15.11 6.84
CA GLY A 55 2.04 -13.99 7.25
C GLY A 55 1.86 -12.73 6.40
N VAL A 56 2.35 -11.59 6.89
CA VAL A 56 2.32 -10.32 6.14
C VAL A 56 3.57 -10.20 5.26
N GLN A 57 3.41 -9.54 4.13
CA GLN A 57 4.51 -9.10 3.28
C GLN A 57 4.41 -7.59 3.05
N TRP A 58 5.54 -6.90 3.02
CA TRP A 58 5.57 -5.45 2.77
C TRP A 58 6.69 -5.01 1.83
N LYS A 59 6.55 -3.80 1.31
CA LYS A 59 7.59 -3.04 0.62
C LYS A 59 7.66 -1.65 1.25
N ALA A 60 8.89 -1.19 1.52
CA ALA A 60 9.18 0.18 1.93
C ALA A 60 10.26 0.78 1.02
N PHE A 61 9.96 1.88 0.33
CA PHE A 61 10.89 2.51 -0.62
C PHE A 61 10.49 3.96 -0.92
N THR A 62 11.33 4.69 -1.67
CA THR A 62 10.99 6.05 -2.12
C THR A 62 10.74 6.12 -3.62
N LEU A 63 9.81 6.99 -4.04
CA LEU A 63 9.52 7.29 -5.44
C LEU A 63 9.38 8.78 -5.70
N ASP A 64 9.63 9.21 -6.93
CA ASP A 64 9.31 10.57 -7.36
C ASP A 64 7.80 10.74 -7.43
N ALA A 65 7.29 11.84 -6.90
CA ALA A 65 5.84 12.06 -6.79
C ALA A 65 5.13 11.96 -8.15
N SER A 66 5.78 12.39 -9.24
CA SER A 66 5.27 12.27 -10.62
C SER A 66 4.99 10.83 -11.06
N ALA A 67 5.59 9.83 -10.40
CA ALA A 67 5.35 8.43 -10.72
C ALA A 67 3.95 7.95 -10.35
N LEU A 68 3.20 8.69 -9.51
CA LEU A 68 1.80 8.41 -9.19
C LEU A 68 0.82 9.15 -10.12
N GLY A 69 1.32 9.92 -11.10
CA GLY A 69 0.47 10.68 -12.00
C GLY A 69 -0.29 11.79 -11.28
N PRO A 70 -1.61 11.95 -11.51
CA PRO A 70 -2.36 13.13 -11.07
C PRO A 70 -2.52 13.23 -9.55
N VAL A 71 -2.51 12.11 -8.81
CA VAL A 71 -2.79 12.11 -7.36
C VAL A 71 -1.73 12.83 -6.54
N ALA A 72 -0.51 12.95 -7.06
CA ALA A 72 0.59 13.64 -6.40
C ALA A 72 0.38 15.15 -6.22
N ALA A 73 -0.60 15.75 -6.91
CA ALA A 73 -0.93 17.16 -6.85
C ALA A 73 -2.29 17.45 -6.19
N LEU A 74 -2.96 16.45 -5.63
CA LEU A 74 -4.28 16.62 -5.02
C LEU A 74 -4.20 17.48 -3.76
N ALA A 75 -5.16 18.41 -3.66
CA ALA A 75 -5.39 19.18 -2.44
C ALA A 75 -5.82 18.25 -1.28
N PRO A 76 -5.65 18.68 -0.01
CA PRO A 76 -6.13 17.92 1.14
C PRO A 76 -7.63 17.61 1.05
N GLY A 77 -8.01 16.38 1.37
CA GLY A 77 -9.36 15.84 1.21
C GLY A 77 -9.32 14.39 0.72
N TYR A 78 -10.47 13.72 0.80
CA TYR A 78 -10.68 12.44 0.12
C TYR A 78 -11.07 12.70 -1.34
N HIS A 79 -10.51 11.90 -2.25
CA HIS A 79 -10.78 11.96 -3.69
C HIS A 79 -11.06 10.56 -4.21
N ASP A 80 -12.23 10.37 -4.82
CA ASP A 80 -12.54 9.13 -5.54
C ASP A 80 -11.62 8.98 -6.76
N LEU A 81 -11.18 7.74 -7.01
CA LEU A 81 -10.31 7.41 -8.13
C LEU A 81 -10.98 6.37 -9.02
N ALA A 82 -10.99 6.64 -10.33
CA ALA A 82 -11.38 5.63 -11.30
C ALA A 82 -10.41 4.45 -11.23
N ARG A 83 -10.92 3.21 -11.13
CA ARG A 83 -10.13 1.97 -11.07
C ARG A 83 -9.57 1.59 -12.45
N THR A 84 -8.70 2.44 -12.98
CA THR A 84 -8.15 2.37 -14.33
C THR A 84 -6.69 2.79 -14.35
N PRO A 85 -5.88 2.31 -15.32
CA PRO A 85 -4.52 2.80 -15.49
C PRO A 85 -4.49 4.32 -15.70
N GLY A 86 -3.61 5.02 -14.98
CA GLY A 86 -3.35 6.45 -15.18
C GLY A 86 -4.27 7.42 -14.42
N SER A 87 -5.33 6.94 -13.75
CA SER A 87 -6.14 7.76 -12.84
C SER A 87 -5.41 8.15 -11.55
N GLY A 88 -4.29 7.47 -11.26
CA GLY A 88 -3.58 7.50 -9.98
C GLY A 88 -4.03 6.40 -9.01
N ALA A 89 -4.98 5.56 -9.40
CA ALA A 89 -5.27 4.32 -8.70
C ALA A 89 -4.04 3.39 -8.68
N LEU A 90 -3.90 2.63 -7.60
CA LEU A 90 -2.74 1.76 -7.39
C LEU A 90 -3.06 0.32 -7.73
N ASP A 91 -2.07 -0.34 -8.34
CA ASP A 91 -2.08 -1.77 -8.66
C ASP A 91 -0.66 -2.29 -8.49
N PHE A 92 -0.40 -3.16 -7.52
CA PHE A 92 0.94 -3.66 -7.20
C PHE A 92 1.49 -4.62 -8.25
N VAL A 93 0.60 -5.21 -9.04
CA VAL A 93 0.90 -6.19 -10.10
C VAL A 93 1.10 -5.51 -11.45
N ARG A 94 0.46 -4.36 -11.71
CA ARG A 94 0.46 -3.67 -13.01
C ARG A 94 1.13 -2.29 -13.00
N HIS A 95 1.08 -1.56 -11.89
CA HIS A 95 1.59 -0.19 -11.84
C HIS A 95 3.12 -0.18 -11.99
N PRO A 96 3.71 0.45 -13.02
CA PRO A 96 5.15 0.36 -13.32
C PRO A 96 6.05 0.74 -12.15
N ALA A 97 5.64 1.74 -11.36
CA ALA A 97 6.38 2.19 -10.18
C ALA A 97 6.17 1.32 -8.91
N LEU A 98 5.28 0.33 -8.89
CA LEU A 98 5.01 -0.48 -7.69
C LEU A 98 5.37 -1.96 -7.87
N LEU A 99 5.59 -2.38 -9.13
CA LEU A 99 5.92 -3.75 -9.51
C LEU A 99 6.92 -4.41 -8.57
N HIS A 100 6.68 -5.69 -8.28
CA HIS A 100 7.71 -6.53 -7.70
C HIS A 100 8.90 -6.60 -8.67
N ARG A 101 10.08 -6.22 -8.16
CA ARG A 101 11.33 -6.30 -8.92
C ARG A 101 12.34 -7.06 -8.09
N SER A 102 12.47 -8.37 -8.33
CA SER A 102 13.48 -9.23 -7.67
C SER A 102 14.91 -8.95 -8.14
N GLY A 103 15.08 -8.07 -9.13
CA GLY A 103 16.34 -7.77 -9.82
C GLY A 103 16.39 -8.44 -11.20
N CYS A 104 17.26 -7.96 -12.10
CA CYS A 104 17.39 -8.58 -13.42
C CYS A 104 17.92 -10.03 -13.28
N VAL A 105 17.09 -11.01 -13.64
CA VAL A 105 17.50 -12.41 -13.81
C VAL A 105 18.17 -12.53 -15.18
N PHE A 106 19.46 -12.21 -15.26
CA PHE A 106 20.24 -12.56 -16.44
C PHE A 106 20.61 -14.04 -16.38
N VAL A 107 20.57 -14.74 -17.53
CA VAL A 107 21.03 -16.14 -17.68
C VAL A 107 22.47 -16.32 -17.18
N SER A 108 23.27 -15.25 -17.22
CA SER A 108 24.61 -15.15 -16.64
C SER A 108 24.68 -13.92 -15.74
N ARG A 109 25.28 -14.04 -14.55
CA ARG A 109 25.42 -12.90 -13.61
C ARG A 109 26.14 -11.74 -14.32
N PRO A 110 25.51 -10.57 -14.51
CA PRO A 110 26.14 -9.45 -15.20
C PRO A 110 27.33 -8.95 -14.37
N PRO A 111 28.34 -8.33 -15.00
CA PRO A 111 29.42 -7.66 -14.29
C PRO A 111 28.89 -6.68 -13.22
N ALA A 112 29.60 -6.58 -12.09
CA ALA A 112 29.13 -5.80 -10.94
C ALA A 112 28.82 -4.34 -11.26
N TRP A 113 29.60 -3.72 -12.16
CA TRP A 113 29.38 -2.34 -12.61
C TRP A 113 28.05 -2.19 -13.37
N LEU A 114 27.71 -3.15 -14.24
CA LEU A 114 26.46 -3.12 -15.00
C LEU A 114 25.27 -3.38 -14.08
N ARG A 115 25.40 -4.32 -13.13
CA ARG A 115 24.39 -4.53 -12.09
C ARG A 115 24.15 -3.29 -11.24
N ALA A 116 25.21 -2.56 -10.88
CA ALA A 116 25.09 -1.31 -10.13
C ALA A 116 24.36 -0.22 -10.93
N ILE A 117 24.63 -0.09 -12.22
CA ILE A 117 23.90 0.83 -13.10
C ILE A 117 22.43 0.43 -13.21
N LEU A 118 22.15 -0.85 -13.47
CA LEU A 118 20.78 -1.35 -13.59
C LEU A 118 20.01 -1.18 -12.28
N ASN A 119 20.60 -1.48 -11.13
CA ASN A 119 19.97 -1.26 -9.83
C ASN A 119 19.76 0.23 -9.53
N ARG A 120 20.59 1.12 -10.07
CA ARG A 120 20.38 2.57 -9.92
C ARG A 120 19.23 3.07 -10.78
N LEU A 121 19.11 2.58 -12.01
CA LEU A 121 18.01 2.92 -12.92
C LEU A 121 16.70 2.21 -12.51
N ASN A 122 16.83 1.03 -11.94
CA ASN A 122 15.76 0.12 -11.63
C ASN A 122 16.07 -0.67 -10.34
N PRO A 123 15.89 -0.04 -9.16
CA PRO A 123 16.20 -0.69 -7.89
C PRO A 123 15.27 -1.88 -7.64
N PRO A 124 15.79 -3.00 -7.11
CA PRO A 124 14.95 -4.12 -6.71
C PRO A 124 13.99 -3.69 -5.60
N ARG A 125 12.75 -4.18 -5.68
CA ARG A 125 11.67 -3.92 -4.72
C ARG A 125 11.03 -5.26 -4.35
N PRO A 126 11.77 -6.17 -3.70
CA PRO A 126 11.21 -7.45 -3.32
C PRO A 126 10.20 -7.26 -2.19
N TRP A 127 9.22 -8.17 -2.11
CA TRP A 127 8.39 -8.31 -0.92
C TRP A 127 9.25 -8.85 0.22
N ILE A 128 9.15 -8.22 1.39
CA ILE A 128 9.79 -8.68 2.63
C ILE A 128 8.71 -9.35 3.47
N SER A 129 8.97 -10.54 3.99
CA SER A 129 8.07 -11.27 4.88
C SER A 129 8.54 -11.18 6.33
N GLY A 130 7.62 -11.17 7.27
CA GLY A 130 7.94 -11.13 8.70
C GLY A 130 6.69 -11.07 9.57
N SER A 131 6.87 -10.71 10.83
CA SER A 131 5.75 -10.55 11.76
C SER A 131 5.02 -9.22 11.57
N ASN A 132 3.84 -9.10 12.17
CA ASN A 132 3.12 -7.83 12.28
C ASN A 132 3.96 -6.70 12.87
N LEU A 133 4.82 -7.03 13.82
CA LEU A 133 5.69 -6.09 14.48
C LEU A 133 6.81 -5.62 13.55
N ASP A 134 7.32 -6.50 12.70
CA ASP A 134 8.33 -6.15 11.71
C ASP A 134 7.75 -5.24 10.61
N ALA A 135 6.55 -5.56 10.13
CA ALA A 135 5.81 -4.72 9.19
C ALA A 135 5.49 -3.34 9.81
N ALA A 136 5.00 -3.29 11.05
CA ALA A 136 4.76 -2.03 11.77
C ALA A 136 6.04 -1.21 11.92
N ARG A 137 7.16 -1.84 12.29
CA ARG A 137 8.47 -1.18 12.40
C ARG A 137 9.02 -0.69 11.05
N ALA A 138 8.60 -1.29 9.94
CA ALA A 138 8.94 -0.82 8.61
C ALA A 138 8.07 0.38 8.16
N LEU A 139 6.81 0.45 8.61
CA LEU A 139 5.89 1.54 8.33
C LEU A 139 6.17 2.79 9.18
N GLU A 140 6.35 2.64 10.49
CA GLU A 140 6.48 3.77 11.42
C GLU A 140 7.52 4.85 11.07
N PRO A 141 8.70 4.54 10.49
CA PRO A 141 9.69 5.55 10.13
C PRO A 141 9.17 6.59 9.14
N ILE A 142 8.19 6.25 8.31
CA ILE A 142 7.61 7.20 7.34
C ILE A 142 6.49 8.04 7.95
N LEU A 143 5.97 7.66 9.13
CA LEU A 143 4.81 8.26 9.81
C LEU A 143 5.20 9.38 10.77
N VAL A 144 5.74 10.49 10.25
CA VAL A 144 6.08 11.66 11.08
C VAL A 144 4.87 12.59 11.26
N PRO A 145 4.39 12.83 12.50
CA PRO A 145 3.34 13.80 12.76
C PRO A 145 3.64 15.17 12.15
N GLY A 146 2.63 15.81 11.58
CA GLY A 146 2.73 17.10 10.88
C GLY A 146 3.18 17.00 9.42
N ARG A 147 3.60 15.84 8.91
CA ARG A 147 3.90 15.67 7.48
C ARG A 147 2.65 15.41 6.65
N ALA A 148 2.71 15.83 5.38
CA ALA A 148 1.73 15.47 4.38
C ALA A 148 1.74 13.95 4.13
N ILE A 149 0.55 13.37 4.07
CA ILE A 149 0.31 11.93 3.92
C ILE A 149 -0.78 11.69 2.87
N MET A 150 -0.63 10.62 2.11
CA MET A 150 -1.64 10.06 1.22
C MET A 150 -1.94 8.63 1.66
N VAL A 151 -3.22 8.32 1.84
CA VAL A 151 -3.71 6.99 2.23
C VAL A 151 -4.68 6.50 1.16
N PHE A 152 -4.34 5.40 0.50
CA PHE A 152 -5.15 4.78 -0.55
C PHE A 152 -5.93 3.60 0.04
N GLY A 153 -7.17 3.43 -0.40
CA GLY A 153 -8.03 2.34 0.05
C GLY A 153 -9.50 2.68 -0.15
N GLU A 154 -10.34 2.09 0.68
CA GLU A 154 -11.79 2.29 0.68
C GLU A 154 -12.20 3.25 1.81
N PRO A 155 -13.02 4.27 1.54
CA PRO A 155 -13.57 5.13 2.59
C PRO A 155 -14.62 4.38 3.43
N PHE A 156 -14.74 4.71 4.71
CA PHE A 156 -15.82 4.19 5.53
C PHE A 156 -17.19 4.61 4.99
N ASN A 157 -18.14 3.67 5.01
CA ASN A 157 -19.56 3.94 4.74
C ASN A 157 -20.20 4.92 5.75
N GLN A 158 -19.63 5.03 6.95
CA GLN A 158 -20.09 5.95 8.00
C GLN A 158 -18.91 6.58 8.74
N GLY A 159 -18.95 7.91 8.91
CA GLY A 159 -17.89 8.67 9.56
C GLY A 159 -16.68 8.92 8.64
N LEU A 160 -15.61 9.45 9.23
CA LEU A 160 -14.38 9.79 8.51
C LEU A 160 -13.33 8.72 8.74
N GLY A 161 -13.02 7.94 7.70
CA GLY A 161 -11.93 6.99 7.77
C GLY A 161 -11.69 6.20 6.49
N MET A 162 -10.62 5.42 6.51
CA MET A 162 -10.13 4.61 5.40
C MET A 162 -9.78 3.20 5.90
N HIS A 163 -10.07 2.18 5.11
CA HIS A 163 -9.69 0.78 5.32
C HIS A 163 -9.30 0.10 4.01
N ASN A 164 -9.08 -1.22 4.05
CA ASN A 164 -8.58 -2.01 2.93
C ASN A 164 -7.26 -1.41 2.40
N ILE A 165 -6.38 -1.05 3.34
CA ILE A 165 -5.11 -0.38 3.08
C ILE A 165 -4.01 -1.44 2.93
N HIS A 166 -4.18 -2.30 1.93
CA HIS A 166 -3.27 -3.36 1.50
C HIS A 166 -3.58 -3.76 0.05
N GLN A 167 -2.92 -4.79 -0.49
CA GLN A 167 -3.27 -5.35 -1.79
C GLN A 167 -4.71 -5.89 -1.77
N ASN A 168 -5.57 -5.43 -2.68
CA ASN A 168 -6.99 -5.78 -2.76
C ASN A 168 -7.28 -6.68 -3.99
N GLN A 169 -6.32 -7.57 -4.26
CA GLN A 169 -6.35 -8.56 -5.35
C GLN A 169 -5.49 -9.79 -5.00
N GLY A 170 -5.71 -10.87 -5.73
CA GLY A 170 -4.96 -12.11 -5.60
C GLY A 170 -5.38 -13.00 -4.43
N ASP A 171 -6.51 -12.74 -3.78
CA ASP A 171 -7.06 -13.64 -2.76
C ASP A 171 -7.43 -15.00 -3.38
N PRO A 172 -7.16 -16.12 -2.68
CA PRO A 172 -7.31 -17.47 -3.24
C PRO A 172 -8.77 -17.84 -3.46
N TYR A 173 -9.01 -18.70 -4.45
CA TYR A 173 -10.34 -19.21 -4.78
C TYR A 173 -10.98 -19.90 -3.57
N GLY A 174 -12.25 -19.56 -3.32
CA GLY A 174 -13.02 -20.08 -2.20
C GLY A 174 -12.74 -19.40 -0.85
N SER A 175 -11.83 -18.42 -0.79
CA SER A 175 -11.71 -17.57 0.39
C SER A 175 -12.90 -16.61 0.50
N GLN A 176 -13.20 -16.12 1.71
CA GLN A 176 -14.26 -15.14 1.93
C GLN A 176 -14.00 -13.81 1.19
N TRP A 177 -12.74 -13.51 0.90
CA TRP A 177 -12.28 -12.31 0.21
C TRP A 177 -12.19 -12.48 -1.32
N TRP A 178 -12.45 -13.70 -1.84
CA TRP A 178 -12.36 -13.99 -3.28
C TRP A 178 -13.13 -13.00 -4.13
N GLN A 179 -14.34 -12.64 -3.69
CA GLN A 179 -15.20 -11.76 -4.46
C GLN A 179 -14.74 -10.30 -4.43
N GLU A 180 -13.86 -9.92 -3.51
CA GLU A 180 -13.34 -8.55 -3.34
C GLU A 180 -12.11 -8.28 -4.22
N ASN A 181 -11.54 -9.33 -4.82
CA ASN A 181 -10.49 -9.21 -5.83
C ASN A 181 -10.88 -8.21 -6.91
N GLY A 182 -9.97 -7.29 -7.21
CA GLY A 182 -10.14 -6.35 -8.31
C GLY A 182 -8.85 -5.60 -8.62
N ILE A 183 -8.66 -5.26 -9.89
CA ILE A 183 -7.50 -4.51 -10.36
C ILE A 183 -7.63 -3.01 -10.03
N TRP A 184 -6.51 -2.30 -9.95
CA TRP A 184 -6.49 -0.83 -9.74
C TRP A 184 -7.28 -0.34 -8.51
N GLN A 185 -7.23 -1.09 -7.42
CA GLN A 185 -7.85 -0.72 -6.14
C GLN A 185 -6.98 -1.08 -4.94
N ASP A 186 -5.68 -1.25 -5.13
CA ASP A 186 -4.77 -1.58 -4.03
C ASP A 186 -4.60 -0.37 -3.09
N GLY A 187 -4.58 -0.65 -1.78
CA GLY A 187 -4.39 0.34 -0.74
C GLY A 187 -2.92 0.51 -0.35
N ALA A 188 -2.55 1.71 0.13
CA ALA A 188 -1.16 2.05 0.44
C ALA A 188 -1.06 3.25 1.39
N THR A 189 0.09 3.41 2.04
CA THR A 189 0.42 4.59 2.86
C THR A 189 1.67 5.29 2.33
N LEU A 190 1.56 6.58 2.03
CA LEU A 190 2.65 7.37 1.47
C LEU A 190 2.82 8.70 2.20
N THR A 191 4.05 9.10 2.53
CA THR A 191 4.32 10.43 3.11
C THR A 191 5.30 11.22 2.26
N ARG A 192 5.15 12.55 2.23
CA ARG A 192 6.04 13.41 1.43
C ARG A 192 7.32 13.73 2.18
N GLY A 193 8.45 13.30 1.64
CA GLY A 193 9.82 13.57 2.09
C GLY A 193 10.16 15.05 2.08
N GLY A 194 11.16 15.45 2.88
CA GLY A 194 11.69 16.82 2.84
C GLY A 194 12.34 17.20 1.52
N ASP A 195 12.74 16.20 0.73
CA ASP A 195 13.29 16.34 -0.64
C ASP A 195 12.20 16.34 -1.73
N GLY A 196 10.92 16.29 -1.35
CA GLY A 196 9.78 16.24 -2.27
C GLY A 196 9.46 14.86 -2.84
N ARG A 197 10.26 13.83 -2.55
CA ARG A 197 9.95 12.44 -2.90
C ARG A 197 8.84 11.90 -1.99
N LEU A 198 8.28 10.75 -2.35
CA LEU A 198 7.31 10.05 -1.52
C LEU A 198 7.97 8.84 -0.89
N ASP A 199 7.91 8.74 0.44
CA ASP A 199 8.17 7.53 1.20
C ASP A 199 6.93 6.64 1.11
N VAL A 200 7.08 5.39 0.67
CA VAL A 200 5.97 4.50 0.33
C VAL A 200 6.03 3.24 1.16
N PHE A 201 4.90 2.87 1.74
CA PHE A 201 4.67 1.59 2.38
C PHE A 201 3.49 0.87 1.71
N LEU A 202 3.75 -0.34 1.24
CA LEU A 202 2.77 -1.26 0.66
C LEU A 202 2.75 -2.54 1.50
N SER A 203 1.57 -3.10 1.74
CA SER A 203 1.40 -4.39 2.41
C SER A 203 0.51 -5.34 1.61
N LYS A 204 0.70 -6.65 1.79
CA LYS A 204 -0.19 -7.71 1.34
C LYS A 204 -0.14 -8.90 2.27
N PHE A 205 -1.15 -9.75 2.23
CA PHE A 205 -1.12 -11.03 2.93
C PHE A 205 -0.39 -12.09 2.09
N SER A 206 0.32 -13.01 2.73
CA SER A 206 1.11 -14.03 2.03
C SER A 206 0.26 -15.04 1.24
N SER A 207 -1.06 -15.08 1.48
CA SER A 207 -2.01 -15.86 0.67
C SER A 207 -2.28 -15.21 -0.67
N GLN A 208 -2.08 -13.89 -0.76
CA GLN A 208 -2.42 -13.13 -1.94
C GLN A 208 -1.33 -13.32 -3.00
N ALA A 209 -1.79 -13.68 -4.20
CA ALA A 209 -0.92 -13.97 -5.33
C ALA A 209 -0.06 -12.75 -5.74
N ASP A 210 1.14 -13.02 -6.25
CA ASP A 210 2.01 -12.00 -6.84
C ASP A 210 1.63 -11.66 -8.29
N ARG A 211 0.76 -12.46 -8.91
CA ARG A 211 0.26 -12.29 -10.27
C ARG A 211 -1.24 -12.54 -10.27
N THR A 212 -1.95 -11.73 -11.06
CA THR A 212 -3.40 -11.80 -11.19
C THR A 212 -3.83 -11.65 -12.65
N ASP A 213 -5.03 -12.14 -12.96
CA ASP A 213 -5.72 -11.93 -14.24
C ASP A 213 -6.39 -10.54 -14.30
N ASP A 214 -7.09 -10.23 -15.39
CA ASP A 214 -7.71 -8.92 -15.57
C ASP A 214 -8.91 -8.64 -14.64
N ASP A 215 -9.36 -9.64 -13.89
CA ASP A 215 -10.37 -9.50 -12.84
C ASP A 215 -9.74 -9.40 -11.43
N GLY A 216 -8.41 -9.50 -11.31
CA GLY A 216 -7.69 -9.44 -10.05
C GLY A 216 -7.62 -10.79 -9.32
N HIS A 217 -8.06 -11.89 -9.94
CA HIS A 217 -7.92 -13.23 -9.38
C HIS A 217 -6.50 -13.79 -9.60
N PRO A 218 -6.00 -14.71 -8.77
CA PRO A 218 -4.72 -15.39 -8.99
C PRO A 218 -4.58 -16.01 -10.39
N ALA A 219 -3.42 -15.80 -11.03
CA ALA A 219 -3.08 -16.29 -12.37
C ALA A 219 -1.88 -17.26 -12.39
#